data_AF-A0AB33JXG9-F1
#
_entry.id   AF-A0AB33JXG9-F1
#
_cell.length_a   1.000
_cell.length_b   1.000
_cell.length_c   1.000
_cell.angle_alpha   90.00
_cell.angle_beta   90.00
_cell.angle_gamma   90.00
#
_symmetry.space_group_name_H-M   'P 1'
#
loop_
_entity.id
_entity.type
_entity.pdbx_description
1 polymer ?
#
loop_
_entity_poly.entity_id
_entity_poly.type
_entity_poly.pdbx_seq_one_letter_code
_entity_poly.pdbx_strand_id
1 'polypeptide(L)'
;MIPETQPESPPHDLPEHPTLAAWLAERRAAPPSWAEEAFGGAWRWNFHPDTLDRLAAEVVRRFATAEEFDAAREEPFVQGACWYLGEVIRRTRGAVWRYLAADPGSGPAKPGSRAGLPFVDQPTKPGRRHGGPAGVPA
;
A
#
# COMPACT_ATOMS: atom_id res chain seq x y z
N MET A 1 24.57 -9.00 30.84
CA MET A 1 23.85 -9.39 29.61
C MET A 1 22.59 -8.53 29.56
N ILE A 2 22.64 -7.41 28.84
CA ILE A 2 21.49 -6.49 28.71
C ILE A 2 20.57 -7.13 27.67
N PRO A 3 19.27 -7.35 27.93
CA PRO A 3 18.38 -7.84 26.89
C PRO A 3 18.25 -6.74 25.83
N GLU A 4 18.57 -7.10 24.60
CA GLU A 4 18.39 -6.26 23.41
C GLU A 4 16.89 -5.96 23.28
N THR A 5 16.50 -4.75 23.64
CA THR A 5 15.11 -4.28 23.55
C THR A 5 14.73 -4.34 22.07
N GLN A 6 13.99 -5.37 21.68
CA GLN A 6 13.28 -5.42 20.41
C GLN A 6 12.54 -4.07 20.26
N PRO A 7 12.69 -3.32 19.17
CA PRO A 7 11.94 -2.09 19.00
C PRO A 7 10.46 -2.46 19.02
N GLU A 8 9.82 -2.09 20.12
CA GLU A 8 8.39 -2.16 20.31
C GLU A 8 7.74 -1.51 19.08
N SER A 9 6.87 -2.27 18.42
CA SER A 9 6.13 -1.75 17.27
C SER A 9 5.47 -0.44 17.70
N PRO A 10 5.67 0.67 16.97
CA PRO A 10 5.17 1.96 17.41
C PRO A 10 3.66 1.87 17.65
N PRO A 11 3.15 2.56 18.69
CA PRO A 11 1.74 2.53 19.02
C PRO A 11 0.89 2.84 17.78
N HIS A 12 -0.17 2.05 17.60
CA HIS A 12 -1.04 2.09 16.42
C HIS A 12 -1.76 3.43 16.18
N ASP A 13 -1.65 4.38 17.13
CA ASP A 13 -2.34 5.68 17.18
C ASP A 13 -1.41 6.88 16.92
N LEU A 14 -0.27 6.70 16.24
CA LEU A 14 0.48 7.86 15.75
C LEU A 14 -0.41 8.68 14.80
N PRO A 15 -0.44 10.02 14.92
CA PRO A 15 -1.15 10.87 13.98
C PRO A 15 -0.72 10.54 12.55
N GLU A 16 -1.68 10.51 11.62
CA GLU A 16 -1.41 10.29 10.20
C GLU A 16 -0.31 11.26 9.76
N HIS A 17 0.80 10.73 9.23
CA HIS A 17 1.93 11.55 8.81
C HIS A 17 1.43 12.61 7.82
N PRO A 18 1.77 13.91 7.95
CA PRO A 18 1.17 14.98 7.14
C PRO A 18 1.37 14.75 5.63
N THR A 19 2.51 14.17 5.22
CA THR A 19 2.74 13.72 3.84
C THR A 19 1.72 12.70 3.36
N LEU A 20 1.37 11.71 4.19
CA LEU A 20 0.36 10.71 3.84
C LEU A 20 -1.02 11.34 3.73
N ALA A 21 -1.39 12.18 4.69
CA ALA A 21 -2.66 12.87 4.70
C ALA A 21 -2.83 13.74 3.44
N ALA A 22 -1.80 14.52 3.08
CA ALA A 22 -1.80 15.34 1.87
C ALA A 22 -1.87 14.49 0.60
N TRP A 23 -1.04 13.44 0.50
CA TRP A 23 -1.02 12.51 -0.63
C TRP A 23 -2.37 11.84 -0.87
N LEU A 24 -3.03 11.39 0.21
CA LEU A 24 -4.36 10.79 0.12
C LEU A 24 -5.45 11.83 -0.18
N ALA A 25 -5.35 13.05 0.38
CA ALA A 25 -6.32 14.12 0.13
C ALA A 25 -6.32 14.53 -1.34
N GLU A 26 -5.14 14.70 -1.94
CA GLU A 26 -4.96 15.00 -3.36
C GLU A 26 -5.68 13.97 -4.25
N ARG A 27 -5.45 12.67 -3.98
CA ARG A 27 -6.03 11.56 -4.78
C ARG A 27 -7.51 11.32 -4.51
N ARG A 28 -8.01 11.71 -3.34
CA ARG A 28 -9.46 11.69 -3.03
C ARG A 28 -10.20 12.83 -3.70
N ALA A 29 -9.57 14.00 -3.83
CA ALA A 29 -10.19 15.20 -4.39
C ALA A 29 -10.29 15.16 -5.92
N ALA A 30 -9.34 14.53 -6.60
CA ALA A 30 -9.33 14.38 -8.04
C ALA A 30 -9.24 12.88 -8.41
N PRO A 31 -10.28 12.29 -9.03
CA PRO A 31 -10.11 11.04 -9.74
C PRO A 31 -9.00 11.26 -10.77
N PRO A 32 -7.98 10.39 -10.84
CA PRO A 32 -6.94 10.58 -11.81
C PRO A 32 -7.54 10.55 -13.22
N SER A 33 -7.17 11.50 -14.10
CA SER A 33 -7.66 11.54 -15.48
C SER A 33 -7.44 10.21 -16.23
N TRP A 34 -6.35 9.51 -15.91
CA TRP A 34 -6.06 8.19 -16.45
C TRP A 34 -7.11 7.13 -16.08
N ALA A 35 -7.83 7.27 -14.97
CA ALA A 35 -8.81 6.30 -14.51
C ALA A 35 -10.07 6.31 -15.40
N GLU A 36 -10.50 7.47 -15.89
CA GLU A 36 -11.62 7.56 -16.82
C GLU A 36 -11.29 6.84 -18.14
N GLU A 37 -10.08 7.09 -18.68
CA GLU A 37 -9.56 6.45 -19.88
C GLU A 37 -9.36 4.93 -19.69
N ALA A 38 -8.77 4.52 -18.56
CA ALA A 38 -8.44 3.13 -18.25
C ALA A 38 -9.67 2.26 -17.98
N PHE A 39 -10.70 2.82 -17.35
CA PHE A 39 -11.86 2.06 -16.89
C PHE A 39 -13.12 2.26 -17.74
N GLY A 40 -13.08 3.13 -18.76
CA GLY A 40 -14.21 3.37 -19.66
C GLY A 40 -15.41 4.01 -18.94
N GLY A 41 -15.13 4.91 -18.00
CA GLY A 41 -16.12 5.66 -17.22
C GLY A 41 -16.24 5.29 -15.75
N ALA A 42 -16.94 6.15 -14.99
CA ALA A 42 -16.98 6.16 -13.53
C ALA A 42 -17.57 4.90 -12.86
N TRP A 43 -18.47 4.16 -13.54
CA TRP A 43 -19.14 2.98 -12.95
C TRP A 43 -18.17 1.86 -12.55
N ARG A 44 -17.01 1.79 -13.19
CA ARG A 44 -16.00 0.76 -12.91
C ARG A 44 -14.98 1.17 -11.86
N TRP A 45 -15.06 2.41 -11.37
CA TRP A 45 -14.26 2.92 -10.26
C TRP A 45 -14.99 2.72 -8.92
N ASN A 46 -15.36 1.49 -8.63
CA ASN A 46 -16.11 1.14 -7.41
C ASN A 46 -15.21 0.54 -6.32
N PHE A 47 -13.89 0.48 -6.55
CA PHE A 47 -12.92 -0.18 -5.67
C PHE A 47 -13.24 -1.66 -5.40
N HIS A 48 -13.90 -2.33 -6.35
CA HIS A 48 -14.17 -3.76 -6.28
C HIS A 48 -12.94 -4.57 -6.75
N PRO A 49 -12.61 -5.71 -6.12
CA PRO A 49 -11.49 -6.57 -6.53
C PRO A 49 -11.44 -6.91 -8.02
N ASP A 50 -12.58 -7.18 -8.65
CA ASP A 50 -12.68 -7.52 -10.08
C ASP A 50 -12.17 -6.43 -11.03
N THR A 51 -11.96 -5.21 -10.53
CA THR A 51 -11.39 -4.11 -11.31
C THR A 51 -9.86 -4.17 -11.37
N LEU A 52 -9.22 -4.97 -10.51
CA LEU A 52 -7.75 -5.08 -10.45
C LEU A 52 -7.15 -5.73 -11.70
N ASP A 53 -7.84 -6.67 -12.34
CA ASP A 53 -7.35 -7.28 -13.59
C ASP A 53 -7.20 -6.23 -14.70
N ARG A 54 -8.09 -5.24 -14.72
CA ARG A 54 -8.01 -4.11 -15.67
C ARG A 54 -6.90 -3.15 -15.31
N LEU A 55 -6.74 -2.84 -14.02
CA LEU A 55 -5.61 -2.04 -13.57
C LEU A 55 -4.29 -2.71 -13.98
N ALA A 56 -4.16 -4.01 -13.76
CA ALA A 56 -2.99 -4.79 -14.13
C ALA A 56 -2.75 -4.75 -15.65
N ALA A 57 -3.79 -4.93 -16.47
CA ALA A 57 -3.69 -4.82 -17.92
C ALA A 57 -3.20 -3.43 -18.36
N GLU A 58 -3.68 -2.35 -17.74
CA GLU A 58 -3.26 -0.99 -18.07
C GLU A 58 -1.84 -0.66 -17.62
N VAL A 59 -1.36 -1.26 -16.53
CA VAL A 59 0.04 -1.16 -16.08
C VAL A 59 0.96 -1.87 -17.07
N VAL A 60 0.66 -3.13 -17.40
CA VAL A 60 1.47 -3.94 -18.35
C VAL A 60 1.44 -3.35 -19.77
N ARG A 61 0.37 -2.64 -20.15
CA ARG A 61 0.30 -1.91 -21.42
C ARG A 61 1.23 -0.70 -21.46
N ARG A 62 1.46 -0.03 -20.32
CA ARG A 62 2.27 1.19 -20.23
C ARG A 62 3.75 0.93 -19.96
N PHE A 63 4.06 -0.13 -19.22
CA PHE A 63 5.42 -0.45 -18.79
C PHE A 63 5.74 -1.89 -19.18
N ALA A 64 6.81 -2.06 -19.96
CA ALA A 64 7.27 -3.38 -20.39
C ALA A 64 8.03 -4.10 -19.27
N THR A 65 8.62 -3.35 -18.33
CA THR A 65 9.42 -3.89 -17.23
C THR A 65 9.07 -3.26 -15.88
N ALA A 66 9.48 -3.93 -14.80
CA ALA A 66 9.32 -3.40 -13.45
C ALA A 66 10.23 -2.17 -13.23
N GLU A 67 11.40 -2.14 -13.86
CA GLU A 67 12.33 -1.03 -13.80
C GLU A 67 11.76 0.24 -14.45
N GLU A 68 11.03 0.10 -15.57
CA GLU A 68 10.32 1.23 -16.19
C GLU A 68 9.22 1.76 -15.29
N PHE A 69 8.45 0.87 -14.65
CA PHE A 69 7.43 1.25 -13.68
C PHE A 69 8.03 1.98 -12.47
N ASP A 70 9.13 1.47 -11.93
CA ASP A 70 9.83 2.07 -10.79
C ASP A 70 10.48 3.41 -11.15
N ALA A 71 10.99 3.57 -12.38
CA ALA A 71 11.49 4.85 -12.86
C ALA A 71 10.38 5.91 -12.98
N ALA A 72 9.17 5.48 -13.35
CA ALA A 72 7.96 6.30 -13.43
C ALA A 72 7.24 6.48 -12.09
N ARG A 73 7.84 6.10 -10.96
CA ARG A 73 7.18 6.07 -9.64
C ARG A 73 6.48 7.36 -9.23
N GLU A 74 7.04 8.52 -9.58
CA GLU A 74 6.47 9.82 -9.22
C GLU A 74 5.42 10.32 -10.22
N GLU A 75 5.21 9.59 -11.33
CA GLU A 75 4.25 9.98 -12.35
C GLU A 75 2.80 9.83 -11.86
N PRO A 76 1.87 10.71 -12.32
CA PRO A 76 0.47 10.69 -11.88
C PRO A 76 -0.23 9.34 -12.09
N PHE A 77 0.12 8.60 -13.15
CA PHE A 77 -0.43 7.27 -13.39
C PHE A 77 -0.01 6.27 -12.32
N VAL A 78 1.29 6.12 -12.06
CA VAL A 78 1.82 5.15 -11.08
C VAL A 78 1.31 5.49 -9.69
N GLN A 79 1.35 6.76 -9.33
CA GLN A 79 0.83 7.28 -8.07
C GLN A 79 -0.66 6.97 -7.86
N GLY A 80 -1.48 7.15 -8.91
CA GLY A 80 -2.90 6.82 -8.86
C GLY A 80 -3.16 5.31 -8.83
N ALA A 81 -2.40 4.52 -9.59
CA ALA A 81 -2.55 3.07 -9.64
C ALA A 81 -2.25 2.41 -8.28
N CYS A 82 -1.15 2.84 -7.64
CA CYS A 82 -0.79 2.41 -6.28
C CYS A 82 -1.87 2.81 -5.26
N TRP A 83 -2.40 4.03 -5.38
CA TRP A 83 -3.51 4.48 -4.53
C TRP A 83 -4.77 3.63 -4.70
N TYR A 84 -5.18 3.35 -5.94
CA TYR A 84 -6.37 2.56 -6.21
C TYR A 84 -6.25 1.15 -5.65
N LEU A 85 -5.13 0.46 -5.93
CA LEU A 85 -4.85 -0.86 -5.39
C LEU A 85 -4.92 -0.85 -3.85
N GLY A 86 -4.29 0.14 -3.22
CA GLY A 86 -4.34 0.30 -1.77
C GLY A 86 -5.75 0.53 -1.24
N GLU A 87 -6.60 1.33 -1.91
CA GLU A 87 -8.01 1.51 -1.52
C GLU A 87 -8.83 0.22 -1.66
N VAL A 88 -8.61 -0.58 -2.71
CA VAL A 88 -9.24 -1.90 -2.84
C VAL A 88 -8.85 -2.81 -1.67
N ILE A 89 -7.56 -2.87 -1.34
CA ILE A 89 -7.05 -3.71 -0.24
C ILE A 89 -7.58 -3.23 1.11
N ARG A 90 -7.56 -1.91 1.36
CA ARG A 90 -8.10 -1.29 2.58
C ARG A 90 -9.55 -1.65 2.80
N ARG A 91 -10.40 -1.54 1.77
CA ARG A 91 -11.84 -1.80 1.85
C ARG A 91 -12.19 -3.28 1.99
N THR A 92 -11.42 -4.15 1.33
CA THR A 92 -11.75 -5.59 1.23
C THR A 92 -11.07 -6.44 2.30
N ARG A 93 -9.93 -5.99 2.83
CA ARG A 93 -9.11 -6.73 3.79
C ARG A 93 -8.92 -6.01 5.13
N GLY A 94 -9.51 -4.82 5.31
CA GLY A 94 -9.35 -4.03 6.52
C GLY A 94 -7.92 -3.51 6.72
N ALA A 95 -7.16 -3.33 5.63
CA ALA A 95 -5.83 -2.75 5.68
C ALA A 95 -5.90 -1.25 6.03
N VAL A 96 -4.79 -0.70 6.52
CA VAL A 96 -4.65 0.72 6.83
C VAL A 96 -3.52 1.33 6.01
N TRP A 97 -3.69 2.59 5.61
CA TRP A 97 -2.61 3.35 4.99
C TRP A 97 -1.57 3.73 6.04
N ARG A 98 -0.29 3.59 5.69
CA ARG A 98 0.85 3.99 6.51
C ARG A 98 1.90 4.69 5.64
N TYR A 99 2.77 5.43 6.33
CA TYR A 99 3.90 6.09 5.72
C TYR A 99 5.09 6.00 6.68
N LEU A 100 6.23 5.56 6.15
CA LEU A 100 7.50 5.55 6.87
C LEU A 100 8.35 6.66 6.29
N ALA A 101 8.74 7.65 7.09
CA ALA A 101 9.62 8.70 6.61
C ALA A 101 10.98 8.12 6.19
N ALA A 102 11.51 8.59 5.07
CA ALA A 102 12.89 8.30 4.71
C ALA A 102 13.83 9.02 5.68
N ASP A 103 14.86 8.33 6.16
CA ASP A 103 15.91 8.95 6.95
C ASP A 103 16.77 9.83 6.01
N PRO A 104 16.86 11.15 6.24
CA PRO A 104 17.65 12.06 5.40
C PRO A 104 19.14 11.69 5.34
N GLY A 105 19.65 10.95 6.33
CA GLY A 105 21.03 10.47 6.37
C GLY A 105 21.24 9.07 5.80
N SER A 106 20.16 8.37 5.43
CA SER A 106 20.27 7.08 4.77
C SER A 106 20.69 7.27 3.31
N GLY A 107 21.60 6.40 2.84
CA GLY A 107 21.92 6.31 1.42
C GLY A 107 20.68 5.97 0.56
N PRO A 108 20.83 5.76 -0.75
CA PRO A 108 19.70 5.47 -1.62
C PRO A 108 18.84 4.34 -1.04
N ALA A 109 17.52 4.53 -1.07
CA ALA A 109 16.59 3.54 -0.54
C ALA A 109 16.87 2.17 -1.17
N LYS A 110 16.97 1.14 -0.33
CA LYS A 110 17.17 -0.23 -0.82
C LYS A 110 15.98 -0.65 -1.69
N PRO A 111 16.19 -1.49 -2.73
CA PRO A 111 15.09 -2.09 -3.47
C PRO A 111 14.08 -2.76 -2.52
N GLY A 112 12.79 -2.49 -2.71
CA GLY A 112 11.72 -2.97 -1.83
C GLY A 112 11.56 -2.20 -0.51
N SER A 113 12.35 -1.15 -0.26
CA SER A 113 12.13 -0.24 0.86
C SER A 113 10.82 0.52 0.70
N ARG A 114 10.06 0.65 1.80
CA ARG A 114 8.84 1.46 1.89
C ARG A 114 9.10 2.86 2.46
N ALA A 115 10.37 3.18 2.73
CA ALA A 115 10.75 4.48 3.25
C ALA A 115 10.50 5.58 2.20
N GLY A 116 9.84 6.65 2.62
CA GLY A 116 9.40 7.75 1.75
C GLY A 116 8.17 7.43 0.89
N LEU A 117 7.51 6.29 1.09
CA LEU A 117 6.39 5.85 0.28
C LEU A 117 5.14 5.54 1.12
N PRO A 118 3.95 5.99 0.67
CA PRO A 118 2.67 5.48 1.17
C PRO A 118 2.53 3.99 0.85
N PHE A 119 2.10 3.20 1.82
CA PHE A 119 1.79 1.77 1.63
C PHE A 119 0.59 1.35 2.45
N VAL A 120 -0.04 0.23 2.07
CA VAL A 120 -1.06 -0.42 2.88
C VAL A 120 -0.45 -1.51 3.74
N ASP A 121 -0.83 -1.52 5.01
CA ASP A 121 -0.46 -2.52 5.99
C ASP A 121 -1.71 -3.26 6.44
N GLN A 122 -1.65 -4.59 6.49
CA GLN A 122 -2.72 -5.38 7.09
C GLN A 122 -2.38 -5.58 8.56
N PRO A 123 -3.01 -4.84 9.49
CA PRO A 123 -2.78 -5.09 10.90
C PRO A 123 -3.18 -6.55 11.15
N THR A 124 -2.23 -7.35 11.63
CA THR A 124 -2.52 -8.74 11.99
C THR A 124 -3.71 -8.74 12.93
N LYS A 125 -4.76 -9.51 12.62
CA LYS A 125 -5.87 -9.70 13.56
C LYS A 125 -5.28 -10.15 14.90
N PRO A 126 -5.45 -9.41 16.01
CA PRO A 126 -5.07 -9.92 17.31
C PRO A 126 -5.97 -11.13 17.58
N GLY A 127 -5.43 -12.34 17.55
CA GLY A 127 -6.11 -13.52 18.09
C GLY A 127 -6.34 -14.74 17.20
N ARG A 128 -5.66 -14.96 16.06
CA ARG A 128 -5.55 -16.35 15.56
C ARG A 128 -4.39 -17.06 16.27
N ARG A 129 -4.61 -17.40 17.55
CA ARG A 129 -3.87 -18.52 18.16
C ARG A 129 -4.12 -19.73 17.26
N HIS A 130 -3.07 -20.24 16.64
CA HIS A 130 -3.13 -21.58 16.06
C HIS A 130 -3.26 -22.53 17.24
N GLY A 131 -4.50 -22.86 17.62
CA GLY A 131 -4.78 -24.01 18.46
C GLY A 131 -4.41 -25.25 17.66
N GLY A 132 -3.13 -25.62 17.68
CA GLY A 132 -2.72 -26.96 17.29
C GLY A 132 -3.36 -27.94 18.29
N PRO A 133 -3.90 -29.09 17.84
CA PRO A 133 -4.46 -30.08 18.76
C PRO A 133 -3.36 -30.53 19.71
N ALA A 134 -3.59 -30.33 21.01
CA ALA A 134 -2.75 -30.91 22.04
C ALA A 134 -2.78 -32.43 21.86
N GLY A 135 -1.60 -33.01 21.61
CA GLY A 135 -1.43 -34.44 21.47
C GLY A 135 -1.99 -35.17 22.70
N VAL A 136 -2.79 -36.19 22.44
CA VAL A 136 -3.22 -37.18 23.42
C VAL A 136 -1.97 -37.96 23.85
N PRO A 137 -1.59 -37.99 25.14
CA PRO A 137 -0.57 -38.90 25.59
C PRO A 137 -1.14 -40.33 25.66
N ALA A 138 -0.36 -41.28 25.18
CA ALA A 138 -0.59 -42.72 25.31
C ALA A 138 -0.31 -43.22 26.74
#